data_AF-A0A3D4B751-F1
#
_entry.id   AF-A0A3D4B751-F1
#
_cell.length_a   1.000
_cell.length_b   1.000
_cell.length_c   1.000
_cell.angle_alpha   90.00
_cell.angle_beta   90.00
_cell.angle_gamma   90.00
#
_symmetry.space_group_name_H-M   'P 1'
#
loop_
_entity.id
_entity.type
_entity.pdbx_description
1 polymer ?
#
loop_
_entity_poly.entity_id
_entity_poly.type
_entity_poly.pdbx_seq_one_letter_code
_entity_poly.pdbx_strand_id
1 'polypeptide(L)'
;MALGAAIGGILVFGHHRFSWWPLHPVGFGVVITHSANMGIFSIFLVWLFKALLVRFGGVQLYKKAQPFFIGMLCAYAIGVFLSFIVDIIWFPGQGHLVDDW
;
A
#
# COMPACT_ATOMS: atom_id res chain seq x y z
N MET A 1 -7.91 17.91 15.44
CA MET A 1 -9.04 17.06 15.00
C MET A 1 -10.03 17.80 14.09
N ALA A 2 -10.57 18.96 14.49
CA ALA A 2 -11.55 19.71 13.68
C ALA A 2 -11.04 20.18 12.30
N LEU A 3 -9.77 20.58 12.20
CA LEU A 3 -9.18 21.04 10.93
C LEU A 3 -9.11 19.92 9.87
N GLY A 4 -8.75 18.71 10.30
CA GLY A 4 -8.69 17.54 9.41
C GLY A 4 -10.07 17.10 8.90
N ALA A 5 -11.09 17.18 9.77
CA ALA A 5 -12.47 16.90 9.38
C ALA A 5 -13.02 17.95 8.39
N ALA A 6 -12.69 19.24 8.58
CA ALA A 6 -13.07 20.30 7.67
C ALA A 6 -12.42 20.14 6.28
N ILE A 7 -11.12 19.84 6.24
CA ILE A 7 -10.38 19.62 4.99
C ILE A 7 -10.91 18.37 4.27
N GLY A 8 -11.14 17.27 5.01
CA GLY A 8 -11.74 16.04 4.46
C GLY A 8 -13.14 16.26 3.89
N GLY A 9 -13.99 17.02 4.59
CA GLY A 9 -15.34 17.37 4.13
C GLY A 9 -15.33 18.18 2.83
N ILE A 10 -14.44 19.17 2.72
CA ILE A 10 -14.28 20.00 1.52
C ILE A 10 -13.81 19.16 0.31
N LEU A 11 -12.87 18.23 0.54
CA LEU A 11 -12.37 17.33 -0.50
C LEU A 11 -13.43 16.33 -0.97
N VAL A 12 -14.22 15.75 -0.06
CA VAL A 12 -15.32 14.84 -0.40
C VAL A 12 -16.41 15.59 -1.18
N PHE A 13 -16.76 16.79 -0.74
CA PHE A 13 -17.75 17.63 -1.42
C PHE A 13 -17.29 18.04 -2.82
N GLY A 14 -16.01 18.39 -2.97
CA GLY A 14 -15.40 18.71 -4.26
C GLY A 14 -15.39 17.52 -5.23
N HIS A 15 -15.02 16.33 -4.75
CA HIS A 15 -15.00 15.11 -5.56
C HIS A 15 -16.41 14.72 -6.04
N HIS A 16 -17.43 14.90 -5.20
CA HIS A 16 -18.81 14.58 -5.58
C HIS A 16 -19.38 15.53 -6.65
N ARG A 17 -18.91 16.78 -6.71
CA ARG A 17 -19.43 17.80 -7.62
C ARG A 17 -18.72 17.84 -8.98
N PHE A 18 -17.45 17.41 -9.05
CA PHE A 18 -16.63 17.46 -10.26
C PHE A 18 -16.01 16.09 -10.59
N SER A 19 -16.65 15.36 -11.51
CA SER A 19 -16.18 14.06 -12.02
C SER A 19 -14.82 14.13 -12.76
N TRP A 20 -14.35 15.34 -13.10
CA TRP A 20 -13.08 15.60 -13.80
C TRP A 20 -11.90 15.89 -12.84
N TRP A 21 -12.09 15.93 -11.52
CA TRP A 21 -11.02 16.33 -10.60
C TRP A 21 -9.92 15.25 -10.52
N PRO A 22 -8.64 15.55 -10.86
CA PRO A 22 -7.54 14.57 -10.86
C PRO A 22 -7.06 14.16 -9.46
N LEU A 23 -7.60 14.75 -8.39
CA LEU A 23 -7.22 14.49 -7.01
C LEU A 23 -8.16 13.43 -6.43
N HIS A 24 -7.74 12.17 -6.53
CA HIS A 24 -8.51 11.04 -6.01
C HIS A 24 -8.48 11.06 -4.46
N PRO A 25 -9.63 11.16 -3.76
CA PRO A 25 -9.67 11.28 -2.29
C PRO A 25 -9.09 10.05 -1.56
N VAL A 26 -8.94 8.91 -2.23
CA VAL A 26 -8.24 7.74 -1.66
C VAL A 26 -6.76 8.02 -1.41
N GLY A 27 -6.09 8.80 -2.26
CA GLY A 27 -4.69 9.20 -2.01
C GLY A 27 -4.58 10.10 -0.77
N PHE A 28 -5.57 10.97 -0.56
CA PHE A 28 -5.63 11.86 0.60
C PHE A 28 -5.96 11.11 1.90
N GLY A 29 -6.88 10.13 1.83
CA GLY A 29 -7.24 9.26 2.96
C GLY A 29 -6.13 8.30 3.38
N VAL A 30 -5.29 7.86 2.43
CA VAL A 30 -4.15 6.99 2.72
C VAL A 30 -3.01 7.76 3.39
N VAL A 31 -2.74 9.02 3.03
CA VAL A 31 -1.62 9.80 3.62
C VAL A 31 -1.80 10.08 5.12
N ILE A 32 -3.02 9.96 5.65
CA ILE A 32 -3.32 10.23 7.06
C ILE A 32 -3.03 9.04 7.99
N THR A 33 -2.82 7.83 7.46
CA THR A 33 -2.38 6.68 8.25
C THR A 33 -0.86 6.71 8.44
N HIS A 34 -0.39 6.35 9.65
CA HIS A 34 1.05 6.37 10.01
C HIS A 34 1.92 5.60 9.00
N SER A 35 1.38 4.52 8.45
CA SER A 35 1.99 3.69 7.41
C SER A 35 2.26 4.42 6.09
N ALA A 36 1.51 5.49 5.76
CA ALA A 36 1.71 6.24 4.51
C ALA A 36 2.77 7.34 4.63
N ASN A 37 3.02 7.86 5.83
CA ASN A 37 4.11 8.82 6.04
C ASN A 37 5.48 8.14 5.86
N MET A 38 5.62 6.90 6.35
CA MET A 38 6.80 6.07 6.08
C MET A 38 6.77 5.41 4.69
N GLY A 39 5.57 5.19 4.13
CA GLY A 39 5.35 4.50 2.86
C GLY A 39 5.28 5.39 1.62
N ILE A 40 5.55 6.70 1.69
CA ILE A 40 5.44 7.62 0.54
C ILE A 40 6.30 7.16 -0.65
N PHE A 41 7.49 6.61 -0.38
CA PHE A 41 8.35 6.05 -1.42
C PHE A 41 7.75 4.79 -2.06
N SER A 42 7.12 3.92 -1.25
CA SER A 42 6.38 2.75 -1.75
C SER A 42 5.18 3.15 -2.60
N ILE A 43 4.45 4.20 -2.22
CA ILE A 43 3.33 4.73 -3.01
C ILE A 43 3.84 5.28 -4.35
N PHE A 44 4.96 6.00 -4.34
CA PHE A 44 5.60 6.46 -5.57
C PHE A 44 6.03 5.29 -6.47
N LEU A 45 6.63 4.25 -5.90
CA LEU A 45 6.98 3.01 -6.62
C LEU A 45 5.76 2.34 -7.23
N VAL A 46 4.67 2.19 -6.48
CA VAL A 46 3.41 1.60 -6.98
C VAL A 46 2.86 2.42 -8.15
N TRP A 47 2.84 3.75 -8.03
CA TRP A 47 2.43 4.63 -9.12
C TRP A 47 3.33 4.49 -10.34
N LEU A 48 4.65 4.49 -10.16
CA LEU A 48 5.63 4.36 -11.23
C LEU A 48 5.45 3.03 -11.97
N PHE A 49 5.39 1.91 -11.24
CA PHE A 49 5.18 0.59 -11.84
C PHE A 49 3.85 0.51 -12.58
N LYS A 50 2.76 1.01 -11.99
CA LYS A 50 1.45 1.05 -12.65
C LYS A 50 1.50 1.88 -13.93
N ALA A 51 2.11 3.06 -13.88
CA ALA A 51 2.25 3.95 -15.03
C ALA A 51 3.08 3.30 -16.15
N LEU A 52 4.19 2.65 -15.81
CA LEU A 52 5.03 1.91 -16.76
C LEU A 52 4.27 0.74 -17.38
N LEU A 53 3.60 -0.09 -16.56
CA LEU A 53 2.85 -1.26 -17.05
C LEU A 53 1.74 -0.86 -18.03
N VAL A 54 0.99 0.21 -17.73
CA VAL A 54 -0.09 0.69 -18.59
C VAL A 54 0.47 1.37 -19.84
N ARG A 55 1.55 2.16 -19.72
CA ARG A 55 2.16 2.88 -20.85
C ARG A 55 2.84 1.95 -21.86
N PHE A 56 3.48 0.88 -21.41
CA PHE A 56 4.22 -0.03 -22.28
C PHE A 56 3.40 -1.24 -22.77
N GLY A 57 2.40 -1.71 -22.01
CA GLY A 57 1.68 -2.94 -22.35
C GLY A 57 0.16 -2.90 -22.27
N GLY A 58 -0.42 -1.72 -22.02
CA GLY A 58 -1.87 -1.54 -21.91
C GLY A 58 -2.52 -2.41 -20.82
N VAL A 59 -3.85 -2.55 -20.90
CA VAL A 59 -4.65 -3.25 -19.88
C VAL A 59 -4.33 -4.75 -19.81
N GLN A 60 -3.87 -5.36 -20.90
CA GLN A 60 -3.54 -6.79 -20.92
C GLN A 60 -2.26 -7.10 -20.12
N LEU A 61 -1.22 -6.25 -20.23
CA LEU A 61 0.00 -6.45 -19.45
C LEU A 61 -0.25 -6.20 -17.95
N TYR A 62 -1.13 -5.26 -17.61
CA TYR A 62 -1.56 -5.05 -16.23
C TYR A 62 -2.17 -6.31 -15.61
N LYS A 63 -3.06 -7.01 -16.34
CA LYS A 63 -3.64 -8.29 -15.89
C LYS A 63 -2.60 -9.40 -15.76
N LYS A 64 -1.57 -9.41 -16.60
CA LYS A 64 -0.46 -10.37 -16.49
C LYS A 64 0.51 -10.05 -15.34
N ALA A 65 0.64 -8.79 -14.96
CA ALA A 65 1.48 -8.37 -13.84
C ALA A 65 0.80 -8.58 -12.47
N GLN A 66 -0.53 -8.64 -12.41
CA GLN A 66 -1.30 -8.93 -11.20
C GLN A 66 -0.78 -10.13 -10.38
N PRO A 67 -0.60 -11.34 -10.98
CA PRO A 67 -0.10 -12.50 -10.23
C PRO A 67 1.31 -12.29 -9.65
N PHE A 68 2.15 -11.45 -10.26
CA PHE A 68 3.49 -11.17 -9.73
C PHE A 68 3.43 -10.41 -8.40
N PHE A 69 2.59 -9.36 -8.31
CA PHE A 69 2.43 -8.60 -7.07
C PHE A 69 1.76 -9.42 -5.97
N ILE A 70 0.78 -10.26 -6.33
CA ILE A 70 0.16 -11.20 -5.39
C ILE A 70 1.20 -12.21 -4.90
N GLY A 71 2.05 -12.74 -5.80
CA GLY A 71 3.15 -13.63 -5.44
C GLY A 71 4.15 -12.99 -4.48
N MET A 72 4.48 -11.70 -4.67
CA MET A 72 5.35 -10.95 -3.77
C MET A 72 4.75 -10.80 -2.37
N LEU A 73 3.45 -10.52 -2.26
CA LEU A 73 2.73 -10.46 -0.98
C LEU A 73 2.74 -11.84 -0.29
N CYS A 74 2.45 -12.91 -1.03
CA CYS A 74 2.51 -14.27 -0.51
C CYS A 74 3.91 -14.65 -0.04
N ALA A 75 4.95 -14.28 -0.80
CA ALA A 75 6.34 -14.54 -0.43
C ALA A 75 6.73 -13.85 0.89
N TYR A 76 6.30 -12.60 1.09
CA TYR A 76 6.49 -11.90 2.36
C TYR A 76 5.80 -12.62 3.52
N ALA A 77 4.52 -12.98 3.36
CA ALA A 77 3.77 -13.71 4.39
C ALA A 77 4.41 -15.07 4.73
N ILE A 78 4.87 -15.80 3.73
CA ILE A 78 5.60 -17.06 3.92
C ILE A 78 6.93 -16.82 4.63
N GLY A 79 7.67 -15.76 4.26
CA GLY A 79 8.93 -15.40 4.91
C GLY A 79 8.75 -15.10 6.40
N VAL A 80 7.74 -14.30 6.75
CA VAL A 80 7.38 -14.02 8.14
C VAL A 80 7.00 -15.31 8.88
N PHE A 81 6.17 -16.17 8.26
CA PHE A 81 5.78 -17.45 8.85
C PHE A 81 6.98 -18.39 9.09
N LEU A 82 7.91 -18.46 8.14
CA LEU A 82 9.15 -19.22 8.29
C LEU A 82 10.03 -18.65 9.41
N SER A 83 10.11 -17.32 9.55
CA SER A 83 10.82 -16.68 10.65
C SER A 83 10.26 -17.11 12.01
N PHE A 84 8.94 -17.19 12.15
CA PHE A 84 8.30 -17.71 13.36
C PHE A 84 8.63 -19.18 13.63
N ILE A 85 8.67 -20.02 12.59
CA ILE A 85 9.08 -21.43 12.74
C ILE A 85 10.52 -21.53 13.24
N VAL A 86 11.43 -20.74 12.68
CA VAL A 86 12.84 -20.71 13.11
C VAL A 86 12.94 -20.26 14.56
N ASP A 87 12.22 -19.23 14.96
CA ASP A 87 12.20 -18.72 16.34
C ASP A 87 11.69 -19.78 17.34
N ILE A 88 10.66 -20.55 16.98
CA ILE A 88 10.14 -21.63 17.84
C ILE A 88 11.17 -22.73 18.06
N ILE A 89 11.93 -23.10 17.02
CA ILE A 89 12.87 -24.24 17.08
C ILE A 89 14.19 -23.84 17.75
N TRP A 90 14.73 -22.66 17.41
CA TRP A 90 16.06 -22.23 17.88
C TRP A 90 16.03 -21.33 19.12
N PHE A 91 14.94 -20.60 19.39
CA PHE A 91 14.83 -19.66 20.51
C PHE A 91 13.55 -19.87 21.35
N PRO A 92 13.34 -21.07 21.93
CA PRO A 92 12.14 -21.35 22.72
C PRO A 92 12.06 -20.43 23.95
N GLY A 93 11.05 -19.56 23.98
CA GLY A 93 10.78 -18.65 25.10
C GLY A 93 11.45 -17.26 25.01
N GLN A 94 12.23 -16.98 23.97
CA GLN A 94 12.81 -15.65 23.67
C GLN A 94 12.49 -15.26 22.21
N GLY A 95 11.21 -15.20 21.85
CA GLY A 95 10.80 -14.73 20.53
C GLY A 95 11.17 -13.28 20.32
N HIS A 96 11.77 -12.95 19.17
CA HIS A 96 12.12 -11.58 18.82
C HIS A 96 10.98 -10.92 18.03
N LEU A 97 10.91 -9.59 18.06
CA LEU A 97 10.00 -8.83 17.18
C LEU A 97 10.46 -9.02 15.73
N VAL A 98 9.73 -9.85 14.97
CA VAL A 98 9.99 -10.12 13.55
C VAL A 98 9.56 -8.93 12.68
N ASP A 99 8.54 -8.20 13.11
CA ASP A 99 8.03 -6.99 12.44
C ASP A 99 7.44 -6.04 13.49
N ASP A 100 7.76 -4.75 13.39
CA ASP A 100 7.37 -3.66 14.32
C ASP A 100 6.48 -2.61 13.64
N TRP A 101 5.66 -3.06 12.67
CA TRP A 101 4.84 -2.22 11.79
C TRP A 101 3.49 -1.79 12.40
#